data_AF-A0A818ZYK7-F1
#
_entry.id   AF-A0A818ZYK7-F1
#
_cell.length_a   1.000
_cell.length_b   1.000
_cell.length_c   1.000
_cell.angle_alpha   90.00
_cell.angle_beta   90.00
_cell.angle_gamma   90.00
#
_symmetry.space_group_name_H-M   'P 1'
#
loop_
_entity.id
_entity.type
_entity.pdbx_description
1 polymer ?
#
loop_
_entity_poly.entity_id
_entity_poly.type
_entity_poly.pdbx_seq_one_letter_code
_entity_poly.pdbx_strand_id
1 'polypeptide(L)'
;MNSERFIKWITDTSIKLRIQHDVAAAQFSIEIVRLPYRHSTLNPIELSWNTLKQYVRDNNTTYRSNDVYNLITEYMASVDKKLATSFFAHVKKVEQTFIDGDSFVETEIEPDLVEESTDTEDDDEDE
;
A
#
# COMPACT_ATOMS: atom_id res chain seq x y z
N MET A 1 4.89 -5.57 -31.56
CA MET A 1 5.92 -5.72 -30.51
C MET A 1 5.52 -6.93 -29.67
N ASN A 2 6.39 -7.93 -29.52
CA ASN A 2 6.03 -9.20 -28.84
C ASN A 2 5.80 -8.94 -27.34
N SER A 3 4.64 -9.32 -26.80
CA SER A 3 4.19 -9.04 -25.43
C SER A 3 5.16 -9.57 -24.38
N GLU A 4 5.76 -10.73 -24.63
CA GLU A 4 6.76 -11.35 -23.76
C GLU A 4 8.02 -10.49 -23.62
N ARG A 5 8.47 -9.87 -24.71
CA ARG A 5 9.63 -8.96 -24.68
C ARG A 5 9.33 -7.69 -23.91
N PHE A 6 8.10 -7.20 -23.97
CA PHE A 6 7.67 -6.03 -23.22
C PHE A 6 7.57 -6.32 -21.72
N ILE A 7 6.97 -7.45 -21.33
CA ILE A 7 6.88 -7.87 -19.93
C ILE A 7 8.27 -8.08 -19.34
N LYS A 8 9.15 -8.80 -20.05
CA LYS A 8 10.54 -9.02 -19.61
C LYS A 8 11.29 -7.70 -19.42
N TRP A 9 11.11 -6.75 -20.34
CA TRP A 9 11.75 -5.45 -20.21
C TRP A 9 11.26 -4.68 -18.98
N ILE A 10 9.95 -4.70 -18.70
CA ILE A 10 9.38 -4.08 -17.50
C ILE A 10 9.96 -4.72 -16.25
N THR A 11 9.95 -6.05 -16.13
CA THR A 11 10.43 -6.76 -14.94
C THR A 11 11.92 -6.51 -14.69
N ASP A 12 12.75 -6.61 -15.73
CA ASP A 12 14.20 -6.39 -15.62
C ASP A 12 14.50 -4.95 -15.21
N THR A 13 13.76 -3.99 -15.77
CA THR A 13 13.91 -2.57 -15.44
C THR A 13 13.49 -2.30 -14.00
N SER A 14 12.36 -2.86 -13.55
CA SER A 14 11.87 -2.72 -12.17
C SER A 14 12.84 -3.32 -11.15
N ILE A 15 13.42 -4.49 -11.44
CA ILE A 15 14.43 -5.12 -10.57
C ILE A 15 15.68 -4.24 -10.48
N LYS A 16 16.16 -3.74 -11.61
CA LYS A 16 17.35 -2.87 -11.66
C LYS A 16 17.15 -1.57 -10.87
N LEU A 17 16.00 -0.91 -11.04
CA LEU A 17 15.66 0.31 -10.30
C LEU A 17 15.57 0.04 -8.80
N ARG A 18 14.97 -1.09 -8.41
CA ARG A 18 14.89 -1.51 -7.01
C ARG A 18 16.27 -1.66 -6.38
N ILE A 19 17.19 -2.36 -7.03
CA ILE A 19 18.58 -2.50 -6.57
C ILE A 19 19.27 -1.14 -6.45
N GLN A 20 19.10 -0.24 -7.42
CA GLN A 20 19.71 1.09 -7.38
C GLN A 20 19.24 1.91 -6.17
N HIS A 21 17.94 1.87 -5.86
CA HIS A 21 17.41 2.55 -4.67
C HIS A 21 17.99 1.95 -3.39
N ASP A 22 18.02 0.62 -3.29
CA ASP A 22 18.54 -0.08 -2.10
C ASP A 22 20.02 0.23 -1.88
N VAL A 23 20.84 0.25 -2.94
CA VAL A 23 22.26 0.63 -2.89
C VAL A 23 22.43 2.09 -2.43
N ALA A 24 21.62 3.01 -2.94
CA ALA A 24 21.69 4.42 -2.54
C ALA A 24 21.30 4.59 -1.07
N ALA A 25 20.23 3.94 -0.61
CA ALA A 25 19.78 4.02 0.78
C ALA A 25 20.79 3.39 1.76
N ALA A 26 21.44 2.30 1.37
CA ALA A 26 22.48 1.64 2.16
C ALA A 26 23.67 2.55 2.44
N GLN A 27 24.03 3.47 1.52
CA GLN A 27 25.10 4.46 1.76
C GLN A 27 24.80 5.40 2.94
N PHE A 28 23.53 5.58 3.28
CA PHE A 28 23.06 6.43 4.37
C PHE A 28 22.49 5.63 5.55
N SER A 29 22.66 4.30 5.57
CA SER A 29 22.04 3.42 6.59
C SER A 29 20.52 3.59 6.69
N ILE A 30 19.85 3.85 5.55
CA ILE A 30 18.41 4.00 5.46
C ILE A 30 17.81 2.65 5.03
N GLU A 31 16.80 2.19 5.77
CA GLU A 31 15.97 1.06 5.37
C GLU A 31 14.78 1.54 4.53
N ILE A 32 14.56 0.91 3.36
CA ILE A 32 13.45 1.25 2.48
C ILE A 32 12.25 0.38 2.78
N VAL A 33 11.18 1.00 3.27
CA VAL A 33 9.86 0.35 3.35
C VAL A 33 9.18 0.44 1.98
N ARG A 34 8.81 -0.72 1.41
CA ARG A 34 8.15 -0.81 0.10
C ARG A 34 6.65 -1.01 0.29
N LEU A 35 5.87 -0.24 -0.47
CA LEU A 35 4.42 -0.33 -0.46
C LEU A 35 3.94 -1.27 -1.57
N PRO A 36 2.92 -2.10 -1.31
CA PRO A 36 2.26 -2.88 -2.35
C PRO A 36 1.62 -1.97 -3.41
N TYR A 37 1.56 -2.47 -4.65
CA TYR A 37 0.97 -1.72 -5.77
C TYR A 37 -0.52 -1.44 -5.52
N ARG A 38 -0.95 -0.17 -5.68
CA ARG A 38 -2.33 0.30 -5.44
C ARG A 38 -2.83 0.21 -3.99
N HIS A 39 -1.96 0.01 -3.01
CA HIS A 39 -2.33 0.03 -1.59
C HIS A 39 -1.93 1.36 -0.92
N SER A 40 -2.47 2.48 -1.41
CA SER A 40 -2.21 3.80 -0.82
C SER A 40 -2.74 3.92 0.63
N THR A 41 -3.63 3.03 1.07
CA THR A 41 -4.10 2.92 2.46
C THR A 41 -3.00 2.50 3.44
N LEU A 42 -1.93 1.86 2.95
CA LEU A 42 -0.72 1.56 3.72
C LEU A 42 0.27 2.75 3.72
N ASN A 43 -0.11 3.83 3.03
CA ASN A 43 0.49 5.15 2.90
C ASN A 43 0.34 6.12 4.08
N PRO A 44 1.17 6.21 5.15
CA PRO A 44 0.88 7.15 6.24
C PRO A 44 0.85 8.62 5.79
N ILE A 45 1.54 9.00 4.71
CA ILE A 45 1.49 10.37 4.19
C ILE A 45 0.11 10.73 3.60
N GLU A 46 -0.65 9.75 3.11
CA GLU A 46 -1.99 9.99 2.57
C GLU A 46 -2.95 10.48 3.65
N LEU A 47 -2.79 9.96 4.88
CA LEU A 47 -3.54 10.42 6.05
C LEU A 47 -3.17 11.86 6.41
N SER A 48 -1.89 12.19 6.39
CA SER A 48 -1.41 13.57 6.62
C SER A 48 -1.96 14.53 5.58
N TRP A 49 -1.97 14.13 4.30
CA TRP A 49 -2.58 14.93 3.23
C TRP A 49 -4.08 15.11 3.42
N ASN A 50 -4.79 14.06 3.85
CA ASN A 50 -6.21 14.14 4.11
C ASN A 50 -6.53 15.14 5.23
N THR A 51 -5.81 15.07 6.35
CA THR A 51 -6.01 15.98 7.48
C THR A 51 -5.62 17.42 7.16
N LEU A 52 -4.54 17.64 6.39
CA LEU A 52 -4.17 18.96 5.89
C LEU A 52 -5.25 19.54 4.97
N LYS A 53 -5.73 18.76 4.00
CA LYS A 53 -6.79 19.19 3.07
C LYS A 53 -8.07 19.53 3.84
N GLN A 54 -8.41 18.73 4.84
CA GLN A 54 -9.56 18.98 5.70
C GLN A 54 -9.41 20.29 6.46
N TYR A 55 -8.24 20.52 7.09
CA TYR A 55 -7.95 21.77 7.80
C TYR A 55 -8.04 23.00 6.88
N VAL A 56 -7.43 22.94 5.69
CA VAL A 56 -7.52 24.02 4.70
C VAL A 56 -8.97 24.25 4.29
N ARG A 57 -9.74 23.18 4.02
CA ARG A 57 -11.15 23.27 3.63
C ARG A 57 -12.01 23.96 4.70
N ASP A 58 -11.77 23.65 5.96
CA ASP A 58 -12.58 24.16 7.07
C ASP A 58 -12.25 25.63 7.41
N ASN A 59 -11.03 26.08 7.13
CA ASN A 59 -10.54 27.41 7.51
C ASN A 59 -10.40 28.40 6.33
N ASN A 60 -10.43 27.91 5.09
CA ASN A 60 -10.32 28.76 3.90
C ASN A 60 -11.64 29.48 3.59
N THR A 61 -11.81 30.65 4.18
CA THR A 61 -13.00 31.51 3.99
C THR A 61 -12.86 32.49 2.82
N THR A 62 -11.64 32.74 2.35
CA THR A 62 -11.32 33.80 1.37
C THR A 62 -11.09 33.28 -0.03
N TYR A 63 -10.81 31.98 -0.18
CA TYR A 63 -10.50 31.29 -1.44
C TYR A 63 -9.33 31.88 -2.23
N ARG A 64 -8.40 32.57 -1.55
CA ARG A 64 -7.19 33.15 -2.17
C ARG A 64 -5.98 32.25 -1.94
N SER A 65 -5.13 32.12 -2.95
CA SER A 65 -3.95 31.24 -2.91
C SER A 65 -2.96 31.58 -1.79
N ASN A 66 -2.76 32.87 -1.48
CA ASN A 66 -1.89 33.30 -0.37
C ASN A 66 -2.43 32.86 0.99
N ASP A 67 -3.76 32.90 1.17
CA ASP A 67 -4.39 32.50 2.41
C ASP A 67 -4.30 30.96 2.58
N VAL A 68 -4.42 30.20 1.49
CA VAL A 68 -4.16 28.75 1.49
C VAL A 68 -2.71 28.43 1.88
N TYR A 69 -1.72 29.16 1.36
CA TYR A 69 -0.32 28.97 1.74
C TYR A 69 -0.07 29.19 3.23
N ASN A 70 -0.69 30.23 3.80
CA ASN A 70 -0.59 30.51 5.23
C ASN A 70 -1.23 29.39 6.06
N LEU A 71 -2.41 28.90 5.67
CA LEU A 71 -3.09 27.78 6.33
C LEU A 71 -2.27 26.48 6.27
N ILE A 72 -1.63 26.18 5.14
CA ILE A 72 -0.73 25.02 5.03
C ILE A 72 0.45 25.17 6.00
N THR A 73 1.06 26.35 6.05
CA THR A 73 2.20 26.61 6.94
C THR A 73 1.82 26.49 8.41
N GLU A 74 0.65 27.03 8.78
CA GLU A 74 0.08 26.93 10.13
C GLU A 74 -0.19 25.46 10.50
N TYR A 75 -0.85 24.71 9.62
CA TYR A 75 -1.12 23.30 9.86
C TYR A 75 0.19 22.52 10.05
N MET A 76 1.17 22.70 9.17
CA MET A 76 2.46 22.00 9.27
C MET A 76 3.19 22.31 10.59
N ALA A 77 3.09 23.54 11.09
CA ALA A 77 3.63 23.92 12.39
C ALA A 77 2.87 23.30 13.58
N SER A 78 1.57 23.00 13.39
CA SER A 78 0.73 22.34 14.40
C SER A 78 0.92 20.83 14.49
N VAL A 79 1.53 20.19 13.47
CA VAL A 79 1.75 18.74 13.46
C VAL A 79 2.76 18.36 14.54
N ASP A 80 2.24 17.80 15.62
CA ASP A 80 3.05 17.30 16.73
C ASP A 80 3.37 15.79 16.60
N LYS A 81 4.22 15.30 17.50
CA LYS A 81 4.60 13.89 17.55
C LYS A 81 3.39 12.97 17.74
N LYS A 82 2.37 13.41 18.49
CA LYS A 82 1.19 12.59 18.80
C LYS A 82 0.35 12.39 17.54
N LEU A 83 0.07 13.46 16.81
CA LEU A 83 -0.65 13.42 15.54
C LEU A 83 0.11 12.58 14.52
N ALA A 84 1.41 12.82 14.35
CA ALA A 84 2.23 12.04 13.42
C ALA A 84 2.21 10.54 13.76
N THR A 85 2.33 10.18 15.04
CA THR A 85 2.27 8.77 15.50
C THR A 85 0.92 8.14 15.21
N SER A 86 -0.17 8.91 15.26
CA SER A 86 -1.51 8.41 14.96
C SER A 86 -1.67 7.93 13.51
N PHE A 87 -0.98 8.55 12.55
CA PHE A 87 -1.01 8.13 11.14
C PHE A 87 -0.38 6.74 10.97
N PHE A 88 0.78 6.51 11.59
CA PHE A 88 1.42 5.19 11.57
C PHE A 88 0.58 4.13 12.30
N ALA A 89 -0.06 4.50 13.43
CA ALA A 89 -0.94 3.59 14.14
C ALA A 89 -2.16 3.17 13.29
N HIS A 90 -2.72 4.09 12.52
CA HIS A 90 -3.80 3.76 11.57
C HIS A 90 -3.32 2.79 10.49
N VAL A 91 -2.17 3.06 9.86
CA VAL A 91 -1.60 2.17 8.84
C VAL A 91 -1.38 0.76 9.38
N LYS A 92 -0.83 0.62 10.58
CA LYS A 92 -0.65 -0.69 11.24
C LYS A 92 -1.96 -1.44 11.45
N LYS A 93 -3.04 -0.71 11.80
CA LYS A 93 -4.36 -1.33 11.94
C LYS A 93 -4.88 -1.82 10.59
N VAL A 94 -4.71 -1.05 9.52
CA VAL A 94 -5.10 -1.45 8.16
C VAL A 94 -4.26 -2.64 7.68
N GLU A 95 -2.95 -2.63 7.93
CA GLU A 95 -2.06 -3.75 7.64
C GLU A 95 -2.54 -5.03 8.34
N GLN A 96 -2.90 -4.96 9.62
CA GLN A 96 -3.43 -6.11 10.34
C GLN A 96 -4.69 -6.68 9.69
N THR A 97 -5.60 -5.84 9.18
CA THR A 97 -6.80 -6.34 8.49
C THR A 97 -6.49 -7.11 7.20
N PHE A 98 -5.40 -6.78 6.52
CA PHE A 98 -4.95 -7.55 5.36
C PHE A 98 -4.34 -8.88 5.77
N ILE A 99 -3.52 -8.89 6.83
CA ILE A 99 -2.92 -10.11 7.38
C ILE A 99 -4.02 -11.08 7.85
N ASP A 100 -5.00 -10.58 8.59
CA ASP A 100 -6.11 -11.40 9.10
C ASP A 100 -6.96 -11.97 7.95
N GLY A 101 -7.18 -11.17 6.90
CA GLY A 101 -7.92 -11.61 5.71
C GLY A 101 -7.17 -12.69 4.92
N ASP A 102 -5.85 -12.54 4.76
CA ASP A 102 -5.00 -13.52 4.10
C ASP A 102 -5.00 -14.86 4.86
N SER A 103 -4.82 -14.80 6.18
CA SER A 103 -4.90 -15.98 7.05
C SER A 103 -6.26 -16.68 6.96
N PHE A 104 -7.37 -15.94 6.85
CA PHE A 104 -8.71 -16.53 6.73
C PHE A 104 -8.90 -17.29 5.42
N VAL A 105 -8.35 -16.78 4.31
CA VAL A 105 -8.40 -17.48 3.01
C VAL A 105 -7.68 -18.82 3.11
N GLU A 106 -6.47 -18.82 3.66
CA GLU A 106 -5.65 -20.03 3.81
C GLU A 106 -6.29 -21.07 4.74
N THR A 107 -6.93 -20.64 5.84
CA THR A 107 -7.42 -21.57 6.86
C THR A 107 -8.85 -22.04 6.67
N GLU A 108 -9.73 -21.21 6.09
CA GLU A 108 -11.17 -21.48 6.05
C GLU A 108 -11.70 -21.70 4.62
N ILE A 109 -11.08 -21.08 3.60
CA ILE A 109 -11.60 -21.13 2.21
C ILE A 109 -10.86 -22.18 1.40
N GLU A 110 -9.54 -22.15 1.38
CA GLU A 110 -8.73 -23.09 0.59
C GLU A 110 -8.97 -24.58 0.94
N PRO A 111 -9.10 -25.01 2.20
CA PRO A 111 -9.39 -26.42 2.49
C PRO A 111 -10.77 -26.89 1.99
N ASP A 112 -11.78 -26.03 1.99
CA ASP A 112 -13.14 -26.35 1.53
C ASP A 112 -13.19 -26.53 -0.01
N LEU A 113 -12.37 -25.77 -0.75
CA LEU A 113 -12.23 -25.88 -2.21
C LEU A 113 -11.52 -27.18 -2.67
N VAL A 114 -10.70 -27.79 -1.81
CA VAL A 114 -10.00 -29.04 -2.13
C VAL A 114 -10.94 -30.23 -2.00
N GLU A 115 -11.85 -30.23 -1.02
CA GLU A 115 -12.81 -31.34 -0.83
C GLU A 115 -13.84 -31.43 -1.96
N GLU A 116 -14.29 -30.30 -2.52
CA GLU A 116 -15.25 -30.27 -3.65
C GLU A 116 -14.65 -30.80 -4.98
N SER A 117 -13.33 -30.90 -5.10
CA SER A 117 -12.66 -31.42 -6.30
C SER A 117 -12.50 -32.95 -6.36
N THR A 118 -13.00 -33.67 -5.34
CA THR A 118 -12.91 -35.14 -5.24
C THR A 118 -14.22 -35.84 -5.61
N ASP A 119 -14.81 -35.51 -6.77
CA ASP A 119 -15.92 -36.28 -7.34
C ASP A 119 -15.43 -37.15 -8.52
N THR A 120 -15.13 -38.41 -8.16
CA THR A 120 -15.24 -39.67 -8.91
C THR A 120 -14.61 -39.75 -10.32
N GLU A 121 -13.34 -40.18 -10.38
CA GLU A 121 -12.86 -40.97 -11.53
C GLU A 121 -13.53 -42.35 -11.46
N ASP A 122 -14.63 -42.52 -12.20
CA ASP A 122 -15.28 -43.82 -12.40
C ASP A 122 -14.45 -44.61 -13.43
N ASP A 123 -13.90 -45.75 -12.98
CA ASP A 123 -13.17 -46.74 -13.78
C ASP A 123 -14.12 -47.37 -14.81
N ASP A 124 -13.91 -47.08 -16.09
CA ASP A 124 -14.42 -47.94 -17.18
C ASP A 124 -13.24 -48.67 -17.83
N GLU A 125 -12.92 -49.85 -17.27
CA GLU A 125 -12.16 -50.91 -17.94
C GLU A 125 -13.05 -51.54 -19.04
N ASP A 126 -12.76 -51.23 -20.32
CA ASP A 126 -13.33 -51.97 -21.45
C ASP A 126 -12.23 -52.64 -22.29
N GLU A 127 -12.30 -53.98 -22.28
CA GLU A 127 -11.66 -55.09 -23.06
C GLU A 127 -10.54 -54.82 -24.10
#